data_AF-A0A2W4RAK3-F1
#
_entry.id   AF-A0A2W4RAK3-F1
#
_cell.length_a   1.000
_cell.length_b   1.000
_cell.length_c   1.000
_cell.angle_alpha   90.00
_cell.angle_beta   90.00
_cell.angle_gamma   90.00
#
_symmetry.space_group_name_H-M   'P 1'
#
loop_
_entity.id
_entity.type
_entity.pdbx_description
1 polymer ?
#
loop_
_entity_poly.entity_id
_entity_poly.type
_entity_poly.pdbx_seq_one_letter_code
_entity_poly.pdbx_strand_id
1 'polypeptide(L)'
;MLHPTKSINEEVGLVIFLVVGGAIGLGTLGGLADRPSLVLGSAMVGFLFSGLIGMALTVPIAMATWFAPALVIFNNMPAWDAMKASFKACLNNMLPYLLYGIVALVLAGLAMIPFGLGMLVLMPTLMASVYTGYRDIFKQRVA
;
A
#
# COMPACT_ATOMS: atom_id res chain seq x y z
N MET A 1 17.37 24.61 -22.19
CA MET A 1 16.30 24.62 -23.20
C MET A 1 15.53 23.31 -23.09
N LEU A 2 14.52 23.26 -22.21
CA LEU A 2 13.69 22.07 -22.00
C LEU A 2 12.51 22.15 -22.96
N HIS A 3 12.42 21.20 -23.88
CA HIS A 3 11.39 21.13 -24.92
C HIS A 3 9.99 21.11 -24.28
N PRO A 4 9.12 22.13 -24.52
CA PRO A 4 7.73 22.15 -24.02
C PRO A 4 6.86 21.03 -24.60
N THR A 5 7.37 20.28 -25.59
CA THR A 5 6.66 19.20 -26.28
C THR A 5 6.53 17.92 -25.45
N LYS A 6 7.36 17.71 -24.41
CA LYS A 6 7.34 16.43 -23.66
C LYS A 6 6.13 16.30 -22.71
N SER A 7 5.78 17.39 -22.02
CA SER A 7 4.60 17.45 -21.13
C SER A 7 3.29 17.37 -21.91
N ILE A 8 3.22 18.00 -23.09
CA ILE A 8 2.02 17.98 -23.95
C ILE A 8 1.73 16.56 -24.47
N ASN A 9 2.77 15.81 -24.85
CA ASN A 9 2.60 14.43 -25.35
C ASN A 9 2.16 13.45 -24.27
N GLU A 10 2.58 13.66 -23.01
CA GLU A 10 2.17 12.83 -21.86
C GLU A 10 0.70 13.08 -21.49
N GLU A 11 0.26 14.33 -21.47
CA GLU A 11 -1.14 14.67 -21.20
C GLU A 11 -2.07 14.21 -22.32
N VAL A 12 -1.66 14.40 -23.59
CA VAL A 12 -2.40 13.88 -24.74
C VAL A 12 -2.48 12.36 -24.70
N GLY A 13 -1.40 11.68 -24.32
CA GLY A 13 -1.39 10.23 -24.12
C GLY A 13 -2.35 9.77 -23.01
N LEU A 14 -2.40 10.49 -21.89
CA LEU A 14 -3.31 10.20 -20.78
C LEU A 14 -4.78 10.40 -21.19
N VAL A 15 -5.08 11.49 -21.91
CA VAL A 15 -6.43 11.78 -22.40
C VAL A 15 -6.89 10.73 -23.42
N ILE A 16 -6.02 10.35 -24.36
CA ILE A 16 -6.33 9.28 -25.33
C ILE A 16 -6.53 7.94 -24.61
N PHE A 17 -5.71 7.61 -23.62
CA PHE A 17 -5.87 6.40 -22.82
C PHE A 17 -7.20 6.36 -22.06
N LEU A 18 -7.60 7.48 -21.46
CA LEU A 18 -8.88 7.59 -20.74
C LEU A 18 -10.09 7.53 -21.67
N VAL A 19 -10.03 8.18 -22.83
CA VAL A 19 -11.13 8.21 -23.80
C VAL A 19 -11.28 6.85 -24.48
N VAL A 20 -10.18 6.25 -24.93
CA VAL A 20 -10.19 4.94 -25.60
C VAL A 20 -10.50 3.83 -24.60
N GLY A 21 -9.88 3.85 -23.41
CA GLY A 21 -10.17 2.91 -22.33
C GLY A 21 -11.62 3.02 -21.83
N GLY A 22 -12.14 4.24 -21.70
CA GLY A 22 -13.53 4.51 -21.36
C GLY A 22 -14.52 4.04 -22.42
N ALA A 23 -14.22 4.27 -23.70
CA ALA A 23 -15.06 3.84 -24.83
C ALA A 23 -15.10 2.30 -24.99
N ILE A 24 -13.96 1.62 -24.81
CA ILE A 24 -13.89 0.15 -24.80
C ILE A 24 -14.64 -0.42 -23.58
N GLY A 25 -14.48 0.21 -22.41
CA GLY A 25 -15.20 -0.16 -21.19
C GLY A 25 -16.72 -0.01 -21.35
N LEU A 26 -17.19 1.10 -21.91
CA LEU A 26 -18.62 1.32 -22.17
C LEU A 26 -19.17 0.43 -23.29
N GLY A 27 -18.41 0.20 -24.36
CA GLY A 27 -18.84 -0.63 -25.49
C GLY A 27 -18.95 -2.11 -25.13
N THR A 28 -18.05 -2.61 -24.28
CA THR A 28 -18.14 -3.97 -23.74
C THR A 28 -19.31 -4.13 -22.76
N LEU A 29 -19.58 -3.12 -21.92
CA LEU A 29 -20.76 -3.09 -21.04
C LEU A 29 -22.07 -3.01 -21.83
N GLY A 30 -22.12 -2.22 -22.91
CA GLY A 30 -23.30 -2.08 -23.77
C GLY A 30 -23.63 -3.36 -24.55
N GLY A 31 -22.62 -4.07 -25.07
CA GLY A 31 -22.81 -5.35 -25.76
C GLY A 31 -23.15 -6.53 -24.83
N LEU A 32 -22.97 -6.37 -23.52
CA LEU A 32 -23.28 -7.37 -22.49
C LEU A 32 -24.56 -7.04 -21.71
N ALA A 33 -25.22 -5.91 -21.99
CA ALA A 33 -26.39 -5.42 -21.24
C ALA A 33 -27.57 -6.42 -21.21
N ASP A 34 -27.75 -7.22 -22.26
CA ASP A 34 -28.78 -8.27 -22.33
C ASP A 34 -28.43 -9.54 -21.51
N ARG A 35 -27.25 -9.59 -20.87
CA ARG A 35 -26.73 -10.72 -20.09
C ARG A 35 -26.27 -10.22 -18.70
N PRO A 36 -27.21 -9.84 -17.80
CA PRO A 36 -26.87 -9.21 -16.52
C PRO A 36 -25.96 -10.06 -15.61
N SER A 37 -26.03 -11.39 -15.71
CA SER A 37 -25.14 -12.32 -15.00
C SER A 37 -23.68 -12.26 -15.49
N LEU A 38 -23.47 -12.02 -16.79
CA LEU A 38 -22.14 -11.85 -17.38
C LEU A 38 -21.56 -10.47 -17.07
N VAL A 39 -22.38 -9.41 -17.05
CA VAL A 39 -21.97 -8.06 -16.65
C VAL A 39 -21.50 -8.03 -15.20
N LEU A 40 -22.26 -8.66 -14.30
CA LEU A 40 -21.87 -8.74 -12.89
C LEU A 40 -20.58 -9.57 -12.72
N GLY A 41 -20.46 -10.69 -13.44
CA GLY A 41 -19.27 -11.53 -13.41
C GLY A 41 -18.01 -10.82 -13.92
N SER A 42 -18.09 -10.11 -15.04
CA SER A 42 -16.97 -9.36 -15.60
C SER A 42 -16.59 -8.15 -14.74
N ALA A 43 -17.57 -7.46 -14.16
CA ALA A 43 -17.34 -6.36 -13.23
C ALA A 43 -16.63 -6.84 -11.94
N MET A 44 -17.04 -7.98 -11.37
CA MET A 44 -16.38 -8.56 -10.19
C MET A 44 -14.94 -8.97 -10.49
N VAL A 45 -14.70 -9.61 -11.64
CA VAL A 45 -13.33 -9.97 -12.06
C VAL A 45 -12.48 -8.71 -12.27
N GLY A 46 -13.02 -7.68 -12.93
CA GLY A 46 -12.33 -6.39 -13.11
C GLY A 46 -11.98 -5.72 -11.78
N PHE A 47 -12.91 -5.74 -10.82
CA PHE A 47 -12.68 -5.20 -9.47
C PHE A 47 -11.60 -5.97 -8.72
N LEU A 48 -11.66 -7.31 -8.70
CA LEU A 48 -10.65 -8.14 -8.04
C LEU A 48 -9.26 -7.97 -8.68
N PHE A 49 -9.20 -7.93 -10.01
CA PHE A 49 -7.94 -7.75 -10.74
C PHE A 49 -7.33 -6.36 -10.50
N SER A 50 -8.16 -5.31 -10.51
CA SER A 50 -7.75 -3.95 -10.13
C SER A 50 -7.26 -3.90 -8.68
N GLY A 51 -7.95 -4.57 -7.75
CA GLY A 51 -7.53 -4.70 -6.36
C GLY A 51 -6.18 -5.40 -6.21
N LEU A 52 -5.94 -6.48 -6.97
CA LEU A 52 -4.66 -7.20 -6.99
C LEU A 52 -3.51 -6.30 -7.48
N ILE A 53 -3.72 -5.57 -8.58
CA ILE A 53 -2.74 -4.61 -9.10
C ILE A 53 -2.48 -3.50 -8.07
N GLY A 54 -3.55 -2.99 -7.44
CA GLY A 54 -3.45 -2.01 -6.38
C GLY A 54 -2.60 -2.50 -5.21
N MET A 55 -2.85 -3.71 -4.70
CA MET A 55 -2.03 -4.31 -3.64
C MET A 55 -0.58 -4.55 -4.10
N ALA A 56 -0.37 -5.03 -5.32
CA ALA A 56 0.96 -5.26 -5.86
C ALA A 56 1.81 -3.98 -5.93
N LEU A 57 1.18 -2.82 -6.12
CA LEU A 57 1.84 -1.50 -6.11
C LEU A 57 1.97 -0.92 -4.70
N THR A 58 0.94 -1.01 -3.87
CA THR A 58 0.93 -0.38 -2.54
C THR A 58 1.76 -1.13 -1.51
N VAL A 59 1.80 -2.47 -1.58
CA VAL A 59 2.54 -3.30 -0.62
C VAL A 59 4.05 -2.98 -0.64
N PRO A 60 4.75 -2.93 -1.79
CA PRO A 60 6.16 -2.55 -1.83
C PRO A 60 6.42 -1.13 -1.30
N ILE A 61 5.52 -0.18 -1.60
CA ILE A 61 5.62 1.20 -1.12
C ILE A 61 5.48 1.23 0.41
N ALA A 62 4.48 0.54 0.95
CA ALA A 62 4.27 0.42 2.39
C ALA A 62 5.48 -0.24 3.08
N MET A 63 6.02 -1.31 2.51
CA MET A 63 7.22 -1.98 3.04
C MET A 63 8.45 -1.07 3.02
N ALA A 64 8.61 -0.23 2.00
CA ALA A 64 9.72 0.71 1.89
C ALA A 64 9.62 1.86 2.89
N THR A 65 8.40 2.34 3.20
CA THR A 65 8.19 3.46 4.12
C THR A 65 8.01 3.05 5.57
N TRP A 66 7.69 1.79 5.86
CA TRP A 66 7.37 1.32 7.21
C TRP A 66 8.46 1.62 8.27
N PHE A 67 9.73 1.36 7.93
CA PHE A 67 10.87 1.60 8.83
C PHE A 67 11.77 2.76 8.36
N ALA A 68 11.55 3.32 7.18
CA ALA A 68 12.42 4.35 6.62
C ALA A 68 12.51 5.64 7.47
N PRO A 69 11.41 6.22 8.00
CA PRO A 69 11.51 7.42 8.85
C PRO A 69 12.36 7.18 10.10
N ALA A 70 12.19 6.02 10.74
CA ALA A 70 12.98 5.62 11.90
C ALA A 70 14.46 5.44 11.53
N LEU A 71 14.76 4.83 10.39
CA LEU A 71 16.14 4.68 9.88
C LEU A 71 16.80 6.02 9.55
N VAL A 72 16.07 6.96 8.94
CA VAL A 72 16.59 8.29 8.62
C VAL A 72 16.90 9.07 9.90
N ILE A 73 15.98 9.08 10.86
CA ILE A 73 16.11 9.86 12.09
C ILE A 73 17.12 9.23 13.06
N PHE A 74 17.01 7.93 13.32
CA PHE A 74 17.82 7.27 14.35
C PHE A 74 19.16 6.73 13.84
N ASN A 75 19.28 6.40 12.55
CA ASN A 75 20.54 5.90 11.96
C ASN A 75 21.25 6.93 11.06
N ASN A 76 20.73 8.16 10.92
CA ASN A 76 21.26 9.19 10.01
C ASN A 76 21.50 8.66 8.58
N MET A 77 20.68 7.70 8.14
CA MET A 77 20.81 7.06 6.84
C MET A 77 20.14 7.95 5.76
N PRO A 78 20.74 8.13 4.57
CA PRO A 78 20.09 8.85 3.49
C PRO A 78 18.79 8.15 3.08
N ALA A 79 17.77 8.94 2.71
CA ALA A 79 16.40 8.45 2.47
C ALA A 79 16.32 7.27 1.49
N TRP A 80 17.13 7.30 0.43
CA TRP A 80 17.16 6.24 -0.58
C TRP A 80 17.66 4.90 -0.01
N ASP A 81 18.71 4.93 0.81
CA ASP A 81 19.25 3.72 1.41
C ASP A 81 18.38 3.21 2.57
N ALA A 82 17.73 4.12 3.30
CA ALA A 82 16.76 3.78 4.34
C ALA A 82 15.55 3.02 3.77
N MET A 83 15.01 3.44 2.62
CA MET A 83 13.90 2.75 1.95
C MET A 83 14.30 1.35 1.49
N LYS A 84 15.50 1.18 0.91
CA LYS A 84 16.00 -0.15 0.51
C LYS A 84 16.22 -1.05 1.73
N ALA A 85 16.76 -0.51 2.81
CA ALA A 85 16.96 -1.23 4.06
C ALA A 85 15.63 -1.67 4.68
N SER A 86 14.62 -0.78 4.71
CA SER A 86 13.25 -1.10 5.14
C SER A 86 12.65 -2.22 4.29
N PHE A 87 12.74 -2.11 2.95
CA PHE A 87 12.20 -3.12 2.05
C PHE A 87 12.84 -4.49 2.25
N LYS A 88 14.18 -4.54 2.35
CA LYS A 88 14.92 -5.79 2.62
C LYS A 88 14.61 -6.37 4.01
N ALA A 89 14.45 -5.51 5.01
CA ALA A 89 14.07 -5.91 6.35
C ALA A 89 12.66 -6.53 6.38
N CYS A 90 11.69 -5.91 5.72
CA CYS A 90 10.33 -6.43 5.60
C CYS A 90 10.28 -7.75 4.79
N LEU A 91 11.06 -7.89 3.72
CA LEU A 91 11.16 -9.14 2.97
C LEU A 91 11.75 -10.28 3.80
N ASN A 92 12.84 -10.03 4.51
CA ASN A 92 13.48 -11.04 5.35
C ASN A 92 12.65 -11.40 6.59
N ASN A 93 11.76 -10.50 7.05
CA ASN A 93 10.90 -10.68 8.20
C ASN A 93 9.41 -10.71 7.82
N MET A 94 9.09 -11.28 6.66
CA MET A 94 7.71 -11.36 6.17
C MET A 94 6.79 -12.08 7.15
N LEU A 95 7.28 -13.16 7.78
CA LEU A 95 6.49 -13.93 8.75
C LEU A 95 6.18 -13.14 10.03
N PRO A 96 7.17 -12.54 10.74
CA PRO A 96 6.89 -11.61 11.84
C PRO A 96 5.97 -10.46 11.46
N TYR A 97 6.15 -9.87 10.27
CA TYR A 97 5.32 -8.77 9.79
C TYR A 97 3.86 -9.18 9.57
N LEU A 98 3.62 -10.38 9.01
CA LEU A 98 2.28 -10.92 8.82
C LEU A 98 1.61 -11.26 10.16
N LEU A 99 2.33 -11.89 11.09
CA LEU A 99 1.82 -12.16 12.43
C LEU A 99 1.49 -10.87 13.18
N TYR A 100 2.36 -9.86 13.09
CA TYR A 100 2.10 -8.53 13.64
C TYR A 100 0.81 -7.92 13.06
N GLY A 101 0.61 -8.01 11.74
CA GLY A 101 -0.61 -7.53 11.10
C GLY A 101 -1.88 -8.24 11.59
N ILE A 102 -1.84 -9.56 11.77
CA ILE A 102 -2.97 -10.34 12.29
C ILE A 102 -3.27 -9.95 13.75
N VAL A 103 -2.25 -9.86 14.60
CA VAL A 103 -2.42 -9.46 16.00
C VAL A 103 -2.96 -8.04 16.09
N ALA A 104 -2.42 -7.10 15.30
CA ALA A 104 -2.90 -5.73 15.25
C ALA A 104 -4.36 -5.65 14.78
N LEU A 105 -4.77 -6.47 13.82
CA LEU A 105 -6.16 -6.53 13.35
C LEU A 105 -7.11 -7.03 14.44
N VAL A 106 -6.74 -8.10 15.15
CA VAL A 106 -7.53 -8.64 16.27
C VAL A 106 -7.64 -7.60 17.38
N LEU A 107 -6.52 -6.97 17.77
CA LEU A 107 -6.51 -5.92 18.78
C LEU A 107 -7.33 -4.70 18.36
N ALA A 108 -7.28 -4.29 17.10
CA ALA A 108 -8.10 -3.20 16.56
C ALA A 108 -9.60 -3.54 16.63
N GLY A 109 -9.98 -4.78 16.29
CA GLY A 109 -11.34 -5.27 16.46
C GLY A 109 -11.83 -5.18 17.91
N LEU A 110 -11.01 -5.65 18.86
CA LEU A 110 -11.31 -5.56 20.29
C LEU A 110 -11.35 -4.12 20.80
N ALA A 111 -10.44 -3.26 20.32
CA ALA A 111 -10.35 -1.85 20.69
C ALA A 111 -11.54 -1.02 20.19
N MET A 112 -12.22 -1.47 19.13
CA MET A 112 -13.45 -0.84 18.65
C MET A 112 -14.70 -1.16 19.48
N ILE A 113 -14.73 -2.31 20.19
CA ILE A 113 -15.86 -2.72 21.05
C ILE A 113 -16.27 -1.62 22.05
N PRO A 114 -15.34 -0.97 22.80
CA PRO A 114 -15.69 0.12 23.70
C PRO A 114 -15.93 1.45 22.94
N PHE A 115 -16.78 1.46 21.92
CA PHE A 115 -17.06 2.63 21.07
C PHE A 115 -15.80 3.31 20.51
N GLY A 116 -14.75 2.54 20.21
CA GLY A 116 -13.48 3.06 19.70
C GLY A 116 -12.55 3.69 20.75
N LEU A 117 -12.91 3.75 22.04
CA LEU A 117 -12.03 4.26 23.10
C LEU A 117 -10.74 3.44 23.24
N GLY A 118 -10.79 2.15 22.91
CA GLY A 118 -9.60 1.29 22.90
C GLY A 118 -8.56 1.75 21.89
N MET A 119 -8.95 2.48 20.83
CA MET A 119 -8.01 3.00 19.83
C MET A 119 -7.06 4.05 20.42
N LEU A 120 -7.48 4.78 21.46
CA LEU A 120 -6.63 5.74 22.17
C LEU A 120 -5.44 5.07 22.86
N VAL A 121 -5.63 3.84 23.34
CA VAL A 121 -4.55 3.04 23.94
C VAL A 121 -3.82 2.26 22.86
N LEU A 122 -4.54 1.73 21.87
CA LEU A 122 -3.94 0.92 20.81
C LEU A 122 -2.95 1.71 19.95
N MET A 123 -3.25 2.98 19.62
CA MET A 123 -2.34 3.83 18.84
C MET A 123 -0.94 3.95 19.45
N PRO A 124 -0.76 4.41 20.71
CA PRO A 124 0.57 4.48 21.33
C PRO A 124 1.20 3.11 21.52
N THR A 125 0.43 2.06 21.80
CA THR A 125 0.96 0.69 21.91
C THR A 125 1.51 0.20 20.57
N LEU A 126 0.81 0.43 19.46
CA LEU A 126 1.28 0.08 18.12
C LEU A 126 2.55 0.85 17.78
N MET A 127 2.60 2.17 18.05
CA MET A 127 3.82 2.96 17.83
C MET A 127 5.00 2.43 18.64
N ALA A 128 4.81 2.09 19.92
CA ALA A 128 5.84 1.49 20.76
C ALA A 128 6.31 0.12 20.21
N SER A 129 5.37 -0.72 19.75
CA SER A 129 5.69 -2.04 19.20
C SER A 129 6.46 -1.98 17.87
N VAL A 130 6.15 -0.98 17.02
CA VAL A 130 6.91 -0.72 15.79
C VAL A 130 8.33 -0.29 16.13
N TYR A 131 8.50 0.55 17.15
CA TYR A 131 9.82 0.97 17.60
C TYR A 131 10.66 -0.18 18.19
N THR A 132 10.05 -1.07 19.00
CA THR A 132 10.76 -2.26 19.49
C THR A 132 11.13 -3.19 18.35
N GLY A 133 10.22 -3.42 17.39
CA GLY A 133 10.51 -4.22 16.20
C GLY A 133 11.63 -3.63 15.34
N TYR A 134 11.65 -2.31 15.17
CA TYR A 134 12.74 -1.60 14.52
C TYR A 134 14.08 -1.86 15.24
N ARG A 135 14.12 -1.72 16.57
CA ARG A 135 15.35 -1.93 17.34
C ARG A 135 15.84 -3.38 17.31
N ASP A 136 14.94 -4.35 17.31
CA ASP A 136 15.27 -5.78 17.23
C ASP A 136 15.84 -6.15 15.86
N ILE A 137 15.21 -5.66 14.78
CA ILE A 137 15.64 -5.94 13.40
C ILE A 137 16.97 -5.25 13.08
N PHE A 138 17.11 -3.99 13.44
CA PHE A 138 18.28 -3.18 13.07
C PHE A 138 19.37 -3.14 14.15
N LYS A 139 19.22 -3.93 15.23
CA LYS A 139 20.18 -4.08 16.34
C LYS A 139 20.82 -2.75 16.75
N GLN A 140 20.00 -1.74 17.01
CA GLN A 140 20.46 -0.60 17.81
C GLN A 140 20.61 -1.10 19.26
N ARG A 141 21.79 -1.66 19.56
CA ARG A 141 22.23 -1.88 20.93
C ARG A 141 22.27 -0.50 21.57
N VAL A 142 21.36 -0.27 22.51
CA VAL A 142 21.43 0.89 23.41
C VAL A 142 22.81 0.85 24.01
N ALA A 143 23.58 1.91 23.77
CA ALA A 143 24.86 2.14 24.41
C ALA A 143 24.66 2.27 25.92
#